data_AF-A0A5M8P2Z5-F1
#
_entry.id   AF-A0A5M8P2Z5-F1
#
_cell.length_a   1.000
_cell.length_b   1.000
_cell.length_c   1.000
_cell.angle_alpha   90.00
_cell.angle_beta   90.00
_cell.angle_gamma   90.00
#
_symmetry.space_group_name_H-M   'P 1'
#
loop_
_entity.id
_entity.type
_entity.pdbx_description
1 polymer ?
#
loop_
_entity_poly.entity_id
_entity_poly.type
_entity_poly.pdbx_seq_one_letter_code
_entity_poly.pdbx_strand_id
1 'polypeptide(L)'
;MELTSPAYTPECSGIIAELKDAGYDQLEIIAEEMTVYKLLDKMGEIARNLITSRHITDFTNHDTKSILDSNAKTPFIWQVRDTGTWLYFLNESDWKKRLLDRIESYKFLNHENLYFLYDGEKFCPIFLKTILEMASKEF
;
A
#
# COMPACT_ATOMS: atom_id res chain seq x y z
N MET A 1 -6.81 -12.98 20.93
CA MET A 1 -5.59 -12.16 20.81
C MET A 1 -5.98 -11.00 19.92
N GLU A 2 -6.29 -9.84 20.50
CA GLU A 2 -6.71 -8.66 19.74
C GLU A 2 -5.46 -8.04 19.10
N LEU A 3 -5.39 -8.11 17.76
CA LEU A 3 -4.46 -7.30 16.99
C LEU A 3 -4.91 -5.86 17.17
N THR A 4 -4.25 -5.11 18.05
CA THR A 4 -4.48 -3.67 18.15
C THR A 4 -4.06 -3.05 16.82
N SER A 5 -5.05 -2.50 16.10
CA SER A 5 -4.83 -1.83 14.83
C SER A 5 -3.75 -0.75 15.02
N PRO A 6 -2.70 -0.69 14.17
CA PRO A 6 -1.70 0.36 14.27
C PRO A 6 -2.41 1.70 14.03
N ALA A 7 -2.73 2.38 15.12
CA ALA A 7 -3.52 3.60 15.12
C ALA A 7 -2.94 4.59 14.10
N TYR A 8 -3.79 5.02 13.16
CA TYR A 8 -3.61 6.15 12.26
C TYR A 8 -2.71 7.24 12.89
N THR A 9 -1.43 7.28 12.50
CA THR A 9 -0.46 8.20 13.09
C THR A 9 -0.49 9.56 12.38
N PRO A 10 -0.18 10.67 13.09
CA PRO A 10 -0.03 12.01 12.51
C PRO A 10 0.96 12.10 11.32
N GLU A 11 1.78 11.07 11.13
CA GLU A 11 2.83 10.96 10.12
C GLU A 11 2.27 10.96 8.69
N CYS A 12 1.02 10.54 8.48
CA CYS A 12 0.38 10.55 7.15
C CYS A 12 0.35 11.97 6.55
N SER A 13 0.19 13.01 7.37
CA SER A 13 0.10 14.40 6.90
C SER A 13 1.42 14.93 6.32
N GLY A 14 2.56 14.47 6.84
CA GLY A 14 3.89 14.83 6.30
C GLY A 14 4.16 14.14 4.97
N ILE A 15 3.79 12.86 4.86
CA ILE A 15 3.90 12.08 3.62
C ILE A 15 3.07 12.70 2.50
N ILE A 16 1.88 13.21 2.83
CA ILE A 16 1.01 13.90 1.86
C ILE A 16 1.72 15.09 1.22
N ALA A 17 2.41 15.91 2.02
CA ALA A 17 3.11 17.09 1.51
C ALA A 17 4.28 16.68 0.61
N GLU A 18 5.07 15.69 1.02
CA GLU A 18 6.20 15.19 0.23
C GLU A 18 5.77 14.54 -1.09
N LEU A 19 4.65 13.80 -1.11
CA LEU A 19 4.10 13.25 -2.35
C LEU A 19 3.63 14.35 -3.31
N LYS A 20 3.00 15.40 -2.80
CA LYS A 20 2.62 16.57 -3.62
C LYS A 20 3.85 17.28 -4.18
N ASP A 21 4.86 17.54 -3.35
CA ASP A 21 6.12 18.15 -3.79
C ASP A 21 6.87 17.29 -4.83
N ALA A 22 6.71 15.96 -4.76
CA ALA A 22 7.22 15.02 -5.76
C ALA A 22 6.37 14.94 -7.05
N GLY A 23 5.34 15.77 -7.20
CA GLY A 23 4.50 15.86 -8.40
C GLY A 23 3.34 14.87 -8.43
N TYR A 24 2.97 14.29 -7.28
CA TYR A 24 1.80 13.41 -7.14
C TYR A 24 0.55 14.18 -6.64
N ASP A 25 0.32 15.38 -7.16
CA ASP A 25 -0.79 16.27 -6.77
C ASP A 25 -2.17 15.64 -6.95
N GLN A 26 -2.29 14.68 -7.88
CA GLN A 26 -3.48 13.89 -8.16
C GLN A 26 -3.81 12.84 -7.10
N LEU A 27 -2.90 12.56 -6.16
CA LEU A 27 -3.18 11.66 -5.03
C LEU A 27 -3.96 12.42 -3.95
N GLU A 28 -5.29 12.48 -4.08
CA GLU A 28 -6.12 12.81 -2.92
C GLU A 28 -5.94 11.70 -1.87
N ILE A 29 -5.27 12.02 -0.77
CA ILE A 29 -4.96 11.09 0.30
C ILE A 29 -6.10 11.15 1.31
N ILE A 30 -6.83 10.04 1.43
CA ILE A 30 -8.11 10.00 2.11
C ILE A 30 -7.99 9.14 3.37
N ALA A 31 -7.99 9.82 4.51
CA ALA A 31 -8.10 9.21 5.82
C ALA A 31 -9.55 9.01 6.24
N GLU A 32 -10.34 8.39 5.37
CA GLU A 32 -11.75 8.14 5.60
C GLU A 32 -11.98 6.64 5.71
N GLU A 33 -13.04 6.28 6.46
CA GLU A 33 -13.56 4.92 6.51
C GLU A 33 -13.94 4.47 5.10
N MET A 34 -13.30 3.40 4.64
CA MET A 34 -13.45 2.88 3.28
C MET A 34 -14.32 1.64 3.25
N THR A 35 -15.43 1.72 2.52
CA THR A 35 -16.08 0.51 2.00
C THR A 35 -15.15 -0.16 0.97
N VAL A 36 -15.29 -1.47 0.78
CA VAL A 36 -14.52 -2.23 -0.23
C VAL A 36 -14.52 -1.58 -1.63
N TYR A 37 -15.65 -1.05 -2.08
CA TYR A 37 -15.75 -0.40 -3.40
C TYR A 37 -14.98 0.92 -3.46
N LYS A 38 -15.08 1.76 -2.42
CA LYS A 38 -14.29 3.00 -2.32
C LYS A 38 -12.78 2.72 -2.30
N LEU A 39 -12.36 1.70 -1.57
CA LEU A 39 -10.97 1.26 -1.54
C LEU A 39 -10.47 0.85 -2.94
N LEU A 40 -11.24 0.00 -3.62
CA LEU A 40 -10.89 -0.49 -4.96
C LEU A 40 -10.90 0.63 -6.00
N ASP A 41 -11.87 1.53 -5.97
CA ASP A 41 -11.92 2.70 -6.85
C ASP A 41 -10.67 3.56 -6.67
N LYS A 42 -10.27 3.79 -5.41
CA LYS A 42 -9.10 4.60 -5.09
C LYS A 42 -7.80 3.94 -5.52
N MET A 43 -7.62 2.67 -5.20
CA MET A 43 -6.46 1.90 -5.67
C MET A 43 -6.43 1.85 -7.20
N GLY A 44 -7.59 1.75 -7.87
CA GLY A 44 -7.68 1.77 -9.32
C GLY A 44 -7.28 3.11 -9.93
N GLU A 45 -7.65 4.22 -9.31
CA GLU A 45 -7.20 5.56 -9.70
C GLU A 45 -5.67 5.66 -9.60
N ILE A 46 -5.10 5.26 -8.46
CA ILE A 46 -3.65 5.26 -8.23
C ILE A 46 -2.93 4.39 -9.26
N ALA A 47 -3.41 3.16 -9.46
CA ALA A 47 -2.84 2.22 -10.42
C ALA A 47 -2.83 2.77 -11.85
N ARG A 48 -3.94 3.39 -12.30
CA ARG A 48 -4.03 3.99 -13.64
C ARG A 48 -3.07 5.17 -13.83
N ASN A 49 -2.82 5.94 -12.78
CA ASN A 49 -1.96 7.12 -12.86
C ASN A 49 -0.47 6.77 -12.78
N LEU A 50 -0.11 5.68 -12.09
CA LEU A 50 1.27 5.40 -11.71
C LEU A 50 1.88 4.18 -12.41
N ILE A 51 1.06 3.23 -12.84
CA ILE A 51 1.52 2.01 -13.52
C ILE A 51 1.50 2.27 -15.02
N THR A 52 2.60 1.95 -15.70
CA THR A 52 2.64 1.97 -17.16
C THR A 52 1.60 0.98 -17.72
N SER A 53 0.91 1.36 -18.78
CA SER A 53 -0.30 0.66 -19.27
C SER A 53 -0.12 -0.83 -19.58
N ARG A 54 1.12 -1.30 -19.78
CA ARG A 54 1.45 -2.71 -20.03
C ARG A 54 1.40 -3.61 -18.79
N HIS A 55 1.36 -3.04 -17.59
CA HIS A 55 1.47 -3.77 -16.32
C HIS A 55 0.26 -3.59 -15.38
N ILE A 56 -0.78 -2.88 -15.82
CA ILE A 56 -2.00 -2.66 -15.03
C ILE A 56 -2.84 -3.93 -14.79
N THR A 57 -2.53 -5.00 -15.52
CA THR A 57 -3.20 -6.30 -15.41
C THR A 57 -3.05 -6.93 -14.03
N ASP A 58 -1.93 -6.69 -13.35
CA ASP A 58 -1.66 -7.27 -12.04
C ASP A 58 -2.61 -6.71 -10.97
N PHE A 59 -2.79 -5.38 -10.97
CA PHE A 59 -3.80 -4.73 -10.13
C PHE A 59 -5.23 -5.22 -10.46
N THR A 60 -5.55 -5.27 -11.74
CA THR A 60 -6.92 -5.56 -12.21
C THR A 60 -7.34 -7.00 -11.89
N ASN A 61 -6.42 -7.97 -12.00
CA ASN A 61 -6.76 -9.39 -11.90
C ASN A 61 -6.45 -10.01 -10.53
N HIS A 62 -5.37 -9.59 -9.87
CA HIS A 62 -4.89 -10.24 -8.66
C HIS A 62 -5.21 -9.44 -7.39
N ASP A 63 -4.88 -8.15 -7.39
CA ASP A 63 -5.09 -7.32 -6.20
C ASP A 63 -6.58 -7.07 -5.93
N THR A 64 -7.32 -6.72 -6.98
CA THR A 64 -8.76 -6.48 -6.90
C THR A 64 -9.50 -7.71 -6.35
N LYS A 65 -9.18 -8.89 -6.88
CA LYS A 65 -9.80 -10.14 -6.45
C LYS A 65 -9.49 -10.44 -4.98
N SER A 66 -8.22 -10.28 -4.56
CA SER A 66 -7.80 -10.57 -3.19
C SER A 66 -8.49 -9.66 -2.16
N ILE A 67 -8.73 -8.40 -2.52
CA ILE A 67 -9.46 -7.44 -1.68
C ILE A 67 -10.95 -7.78 -1.60
N LEU A 68 -11.56 -8.18 -2.71
CA LEU A 68 -12.95 -8.65 -2.72
C LEU A 68 -13.12 -9.93 -1.88
N ASP A 69 -12.20 -10.89 -2.03
CA ASP A 69 -12.22 -12.15 -1.28
C ASP A 69 -12.05 -11.95 0.23
N SER A 70 -11.24 -10.97 0.65
CA SER A 70 -11.10 -10.56 2.06
C SER A 70 -12.19 -9.61 2.56
N ASN A 71 -13.10 -9.18 1.68
CA ASN A 71 -14.11 -8.16 1.93
C ASN A 71 -13.53 -6.87 2.55
N ALA A 72 -12.30 -6.52 2.18
CA ALA A 72 -11.55 -5.40 2.75
C ALA A 72 -11.53 -5.36 4.30
N LYS A 73 -11.51 -6.51 4.97
CA LYS A 73 -11.40 -6.59 6.44
C LYS A 73 -9.99 -6.87 6.93
N THR A 74 -9.11 -7.30 6.03
CA THR A 74 -7.74 -7.68 6.38
C THR A 74 -6.81 -6.51 6.11
N PRO A 75 -6.07 -6.03 7.13
CA PRO A 75 -5.04 -5.01 6.94
C PRO A 75 -3.97 -5.48 5.96
N PHE A 76 -3.48 -4.57 5.11
CA PHE A 76 -2.43 -4.88 4.13
C PHE A 76 -1.54 -3.69 3.86
N ILE A 77 -0.33 -3.98 3.38
CA ILE A 77 0.52 -3.00 2.69
C ILE A 77 0.36 -3.22 1.20
N TRP A 78 0.15 -2.15 0.46
CA TRP A 78 0.13 -2.16 -1.00
C TRP A 78 1.33 -1.39 -1.54
N GLN A 79 2.14 -2.07 -2.33
CA GLN A 79 3.28 -1.51 -3.03
C GLN A 79 2.90 -1.24 -4.47
N VAL A 80 3.17 -0.03 -4.95
CA VAL A 80 2.90 0.42 -6.31
C VAL A 80 4.21 0.82 -6.98
N ARG A 81 4.39 0.37 -8.21
CA ARG A 81 5.50 0.69 -9.10
C ARG A 81 5.00 0.98 -10.52
N ASP A 82 5.86 1.60 -11.31
CA ASP A 82 5.70 1.77 -12.76
C ASP A 82 5.43 0.45 -13.52
N THR A 83 5.93 -0.67 -12.98
CA THR A 83 5.92 -2.01 -13.57
C THR A 83 4.90 -2.96 -12.93
N GLY A 84 4.09 -2.49 -11.98
CA GLY A 84 3.01 -3.30 -11.39
C GLY A 84 2.83 -3.05 -9.90
N THR A 85 2.08 -3.92 -9.24
CA THR A 85 1.68 -3.78 -7.83
C THR A 85 1.83 -5.07 -7.06
N TRP A 86 1.96 -4.94 -5.73
CA TRP A 86 1.96 -6.08 -4.82
C TRP A 86 1.21 -5.79 -3.53
N LEU A 87 0.40 -6.73 -3.11
CA LEU A 87 -0.25 -6.77 -1.80
C LEU A 87 0.50 -7.67 -0.81
N TYR A 88 0.57 -7.20 0.43
CA TYR A 88 1.10 -7.92 1.58
C TYR A 88 0.07 -7.87 2.70
N PHE A 89 -0.71 -8.93 2.89
CA PHE A 89 -1.68 -8.99 3.98
C PHE A 89 -0.96 -9.21 5.31
N LEU A 90 -1.27 -8.38 6.31
CA LEU A 90 -0.53 -8.39 7.59
C LEU A 90 -0.82 -9.62 8.47
N ASN A 91 -1.83 -10.42 8.10
CA ASN A 91 -2.15 -11.69 8.74
C ASN A 91 -1.38 -12.89 8.16
N GLU A 92 -0.68 -12.73 7.03
CA GLU A 92 0.14 -13.80 6.43
C GLU A 92 1.47 -13.93 7.19
N SER A 93 1.82 -15.12 7.67
CA SER A 93 3.01 -15.29 8.52
C SER A 93 4.34 -14.89 7.86
N ASP A 94 4.39 -14.85 6.54
CA ASP A 94 5.58 -14.53 5.75
C ASP A 94 5.55 -13.12 5.12
N TRP A 95 4.55 -12.29 5.41
CA TRP A 95 4.38 -10.97 4.78
C TRP A 95 5.63 -10.10 4.92
N LYS A 96 6.25 -10.10 6.11
CA LYS A 96 7.46 -9.32 6.44
C LYS A 96 8.62 -9.72 5.55
N LYS A 97 8.88 -11.03 5.48
CA LYS A 97 9.98 -11.59 4.69
C LYS A 97 9.78 -11.25 3.21
N ARG A 98 8.59 -11.50 2.67
CA ARG A 98 8.26 -11.19 1.28
C ARG A 98 8.44 -9.71 0.94
N LEU A 99 8.06 -8.81 1.85
CA LEU A 99 8.20 -7.38 1.67
C LEU A 99 9.67 -6.94 1.69
N LEU A 100 10.45 -7.42 2.67
CA LEU A 100 11.87 -7.08 2.82
C LEU A 100 12.73 -7.63 1.67
N ASP A 101 12.57 -8.91 1.31
CA ASP A 101 13.26 -9.55 0.19
C ASP A 101 13.04 -8.74 -1.11
N ARG A 102 11.83 -8.20 -1.25
CA ARG A 102 11.44 -7.42 -2.41
C ARG A 102 11.99 -6.00 -2.39
N ILE A 103 11.93 -5.31 -1.25
CA ILE A 103 12.58 -4.00 -1.07
C ILE A 103 14.06 -4.13 -1.43
N GLU A 104 14.74 -5.17 -0.96
CA GLU A 104 16.15 -5.44 -1.26
C GLU A 104 16.39 -5.68 -2.76
N SER A 105 15.56 -6.51 -3.38
CA SER A 105 15.65 -6.81 -4.82
C SER A 105 15.53 -5.56 -5.71
N TYR A 106 14.71 -4.58 -5.30
CA TYR A 106 14.46 -3.36 -6.08
C TYR A 106 15.40 -2.19 -5.76
N LYS A 107 16.16 -2.22 -4.66
CA LYS A 107 17.19 -1.20 -4.38
C LYS A 107 18.18 -1.02 -5.52
N PHE A 108 18.47 -2.09 -6.25
CA PHE A 108 19.45 -2.09 -7.34
C PHE A 108 18.87 -1.66 -8.70
N LEU A 109 17.54 -1.56 -8.81
CA LEU A 109 16.85 -1.32 -10.08
C LEU A 109 16.37 0.12 -10.26
N ASN A 110 16.63 1.01 -9.29
CA ASN A 110 16.27 2.43 -9.30
C ASN A 110 14.80 2.72 -9.63
N HIS A 111 13.89 1.79 -9.35
CA HIS A 111 12.45 2.01 -9.49
C HIS A 111 11.92 2.76 -8.28
N GLU A 112 11.13 3.80 -8.54
CA GLU A 112 10.36 4.45 -7.49
C GLU A 112 9.29 3.49 -6.98
N ASN A 113 9.28 3.27 -5.67
CA ASN A 113 8.29 2.45 -5.00
C ASN A 113 7.46 3.35 -4.11
N LEU A 114 6.14 3.33 -4.34
CA LEU A 114 5.18 3.96 -3.47
C LEU A 114 4.50 2.89 -2.63
N TYR A 115 4.17 3.24 -1.39
CA TYR A 115 3.59 2.31 -0.45
C TYR A 115 2.39 2.92 0.23
N PHE A 116 1.38 2.10 0.44
CA PHE A 116 0.15 2.46 1.11
C PHE A 116 -0.19 1.40 2.17
N LEU A 117 -0.66 1.84 3.33
CA LEU A 117 -1.22 0.99 4.38
C LEU A 117 -2.74 1.05 4.30
N TYR A 118 -3.37 -0.11 4.30
CA TYR A 118 -4.76 -0.27 4.67
C TYR A 118 -4.83 -0.93 6.04
N ASP A 119 -5.43 -0.28 7.03
CA ASP A 119 -5.52 -0.80 8.41
C ASP A 119 -6.82 -1.58 8.70
N GLY A 120 -7.65 -1.80 7.69
CA GLY A 120 -8.98 -2.38 7.82
C GLY A 120 -10.12 -1.36 7.76
N GLU A 121 -9.80 -0.06 7.89
CA GLU A 121 -10.77 1.03 7.82
C GLU A 121 -10.27 2.16 6.90
N LYS A 122 -9.00 2.53 7.02
CA LYS A 122 -8.37 3.68 6.34
C LYS A 122 -7.27 3.24 5.40
N PHE A 123 -7.08 4.01 4.34
CA PHE A 123 -6.06 3.79 3.33
C PHE A 123 -5.16 5.02 3.17
N CYS A 124 -3.88 4.91 3.55
CA CYS A 124 -2.97 6.04 3.56
C CYS A 124 -1.60 5.68 2.97
N PRO A 125 -0.89 6.64 2.35
CA PRO A 125 0.50 6.43 1.96
C PRO A 125 1.38 6.32 3.21
N ILE A 126 2.45 5.53 3.11
CA ILE A 126 3.44 5.32 4.16
C ILE A 126 4.85 5.42 3.59
N PHE A 127 5.80 5.89 4.40
CA PHE A 127 7.20 5.90 4.01
C PHE A 127 7.82 4.50 4.10
N LEU A 128 8.84 4.26 3.28
CA LEU A 128 9.68 3.06 3.39
C LEU A 128 10.25 2.89 4.81
N LYS A 129 10.63 3.98 5.47
CA LYS A 129 11.10 3.95 6.86
C LYS A 129 10.06 3.33 7.80
N THR A 130 8.80 3.77 7.72
CA THR A 130 7.69 3.25 8.51
C THR A 130 7.51 1.75 8.27
N ILE A 131 7.61 1.30 7.01
CA ILE A 131 7.53 -0.13 6.66
C ILE A 131 8.65 -0.94 7.31
N LEU A 132 9.88 -0.44 7.23
CA LEU A 132 11.03 -1.12 7.82
C LEU A 132 10.85 -1.23 9.34
N GLU A 133 10.37 -0.18 10.00
CA GLU A 133 10.05 -0.21 11.43
C GLU A 133 8.94 -1.21 11.78
N MET A 134 7.87 -1.28 10.97
CA MET A 134 6.81 -2.27 11.12
C MET A 134 7.32 -3.71 10.95
N ALA A 135 8.22 -3.94 9.98
CA ALA A 135 8.79 -5.24 9.72
C ALA A 135 9.78 -5.67 10.81
N SER A 136 10.54 -4.74 11.39
CA SER A 136 11.55 -5.02 12.43
C SER A 136 10.98 -5.25 13.83
N LYS A 137 9.76 -4.80 14.13
CA LYS A 137 9.12 -5.11 15.42
C LYS A 137 8.66 -6.57 15.42
N GLU A 138 9.31 -7.42 16.20
CA GLU A 138 8.75 -8.72 16.59
C GLU A 138 7.47 -8.47 17.42
N PHE A 139 6.38 -9.14 17.05
CA PHE A 139 5.14 -9.20 17.81
C PHE A 139 5.01 -10.61 18.37
#